data_AF-A0A6L3SW36-F1
#
_entry.id   AF-A0A6L3SW36-F1
#
_cell.length_a   1.000
_cell.length_b   1.000
_cell.length_c   1.000
_cell.angle_alpha   90.00
_cell.angle_beta   90.00
_cell.angle_gamma   90.00
#
_symmetry.space_group_name_H-M   'P 1'
#
loop_
_entity.id
_entity.type
_entity.pdbx_description
1 polymer ?
#
loop_
_entity_poly.entity_id
_entity_poly.type
_entity_poly.pdbx_seq_one_letter_code
_entity_poly.pdbx_strand_id
1 'polypeptide(L)'
;MATLEQTVQTFEALLANEQPASVGAVDEAVWAYLAPVQGLDAQTEALDALSKAVTRLNASSPFMPVLMDTIDRHWHRLAGPAA
;
A
#
# COMPACT_ATOMS: atom_id res chain seq x y z
N MET A 1 4.01 -5.14 14.68
CA MET A 1 4.59 -4.87 13.34
C MET A 1 3.66 -5.52 12.34
N ALA A 2 3.13 -4.76 11.39
CA ALA A 2 2.42 -5.35 10.27
C ALA A 2 3.45 -5.97 9.32
N THR A 3 3.22 -7.20 8.88
CA THR A 3 4.04 -7.83 7.83
C THR A 3 3.46 -7.54 6.45
N LEU A 4 4.29 -7.69 5.40
CA LEU A 4 3.85 -7.57 4.01
C LEU A 4 2.59 -8.42 3.75
N GLU A 5 2.60 -9.65 4.25
CA GLU A 5 1.50 -10.60 4.07
C GLU A 5 0.20 -10.15 4.77
N GLN A 6 0.29 -9.58 5.98
CA GLN A 6 -0.86 -9.03 6.70
C GLN A 6 -1.43 -7.79 5.98
N THR A 7 -0.58 -6.93 5.45
CA THR A 7 -1.00 -5.73 4.70
C THR A 7 -1.67 -6.14 3.39
N VAL A 8 -1.12 -7.13 2.67
CA VAL A 8 -1.72 -7.66 1.43
C VAL A 8 -3.06 -8.34 1.70
N GLN A 9 -3.19 -9.14 2.76
CA GLN A 9 -4.47 -9.74 3.17
C GLN A 9 -5.52 -8.68 3.50
N THR A 10 -5.12 -7.58 4.14
CA THR A 10 -6.02 -6.45 4.40
C THR A 10 -6.53 -5.87 3.08
N PHE A 11 -5.65 -5.64 2.10
CA PHE A 11 -6.05 -5.13 0.79
C PHE A 11 -6.93 -6.10 0.01
N GLU A 12 -6.64 -7.40 0.06
CA GLU A 12 -7.47 -8.44 -0.54
C GLU A 12 -8.89 -8.43 0.04
N ALA A 13 -9.01 -8.34 1.37
CA ALA A 13 -10.32 -8.23 2.03
C ALA A 13 -11.05 -6.94 1.62
N LEU A 14 -10.35 -5.80 1.51
CA LEU A 14 -10.94 -4.53 1.07
C LEU A 14 -11.42 -4.60 -0.39
N LEU A 15 -10.63 -5.22 -1.28
CA LEU A 15 -10.97 -5.44 -2.68
C LEU A 15 -12.19 -6.37 -2.82
N ALA A 16 -12.26 -7.42 -1.99
CA ALA A 16 -13.38 -8.37 -1.97
C ALA A 16 -14.68 -7.76 -1.45
N ASN A 17 -14.59 -6.78 -0.55
CA ASN A 17 -15.76 -6.07 -0.02
C ASN A 17 -16.15 -4.83 -0.86
N GLU A 18 -15.40 -4.49 -1.92
CA GLU A 18 -15.61 -3.34 -2.81
C GLU A 18 -15.84 -2.00 -2.07
N GLN A 19 -15.29 -1.84 -0.87
CA GLN A 19 -15.61 -0.70 -0.01
C GLN A 19 -14.82 0.56 -0.39
N PRO A 20 -15.47 1.65 -0.87
CA PRO A 20 -14.78 2.89 -1.23
C PRO A 20 -14.39 3.75 -0.02
N ALA A 21 -15.05 3.55 1.14
CA ALA A 21 -14.73 4.25 2.39
C ALA A 21 -13.36 3.84 2.99
N SER A 22 -12.72 2.82 2.40
CA SER A 22 -11.52 2.16 2.92
C SER A 22 -10.21 2.89 2.61
N VAL A 23 -10.22 4.01 1.90
CA VAL A 23 -8.97 4.72 1.54
C VAL A 23 -8.15 5.04 2.79
N GLY A 24 -8.80 5.45 3.88
CA GLY A 24 -8.14 5.66 5.17
C GLY A 24 -7.55 4.39 5.79
N ALA A 25 -8.23 3.25 5.64
CA ALA A 25 -7.73 1.95 6.10
C ALA A 25 -6.54 1.46 5.26
N VAL A 26 -6.54 1.75 3.95
CA VAL A 26 -5.39 1.48 3.08
C VAL A 26 -4.19 2.31 3.53
N ASP A 27 -4.38 3.62 3.72
CA ASP A 27 -3.33 4.52 4.20
C ASP A 27 -2.75 4.06 5.54
N GLU A 28 -3.60 3.73 6.50
CA GLU A 28 -3.18 3.25 7.82
C GLU A 28 -2.40 1.93 7.74
N ALA A 29 -2.83 1.00 6.89
CA ALA A 29 -2.15 -0.27 6.70
C ALA A 29 -0.77 -0.12 6.02
N VAL A 30 -0.63 0.80 5.05
CA VAL A 30 0.67 1.15 4.47
C VAL A 30 1.59 1.77 5.54
N TRP A 31 1.09 2.73 6.32
CA TRP A 31 1.85 3.34 7.40
C TRP A 31 2.28 2.33 8.46
N ALA A 32 1.39 1.43 8.88
CA ALA A 32 1.70 0.40 9.89
C ALA A 32 2.78 -0.59 9.41
N TYR A 33 2.84 -0.84 8.10
CA TYR A 33 3.86 -1.68 7.46
C TYR A 33 5.21 -0.97 7.38
N LEU A 34 5.22 0.33 7.07
CA LEU A 34 6.45 1.13 6.96
C LEU A 34 7.00 1.62 8.30
N ALA A 35 6.14 1.83 9.30
CA ALA A 35 6.50 2.37 10.61
C ALA A 35 7.72 1.67 11.29
N PRO A 36 7.86 0.33 11.23
CA PRO A 36 9.04 -0.32 11.80
C PRO A 36 10.27 -0.32 10.90
N VAL A 37 10.16 0.09 9.63
CA VAL A 37 11.25 0.11 8.66
C VAL A 37 12.07 1.37 8.84
N GLN A 38 13.36 1.22 9.18
CA GLN A 38 14.27 2.34 9.39
C GLN A 38 15.07 2.64 8.13
N GLY A 39 15.07 3.91 7.71
CA GLY A 39 15.79 4.40 6.54
C GLY A 39 14.90 4.53 5.30
N LEU A 40 15.11 5.61 4.53
CA LEU A 40 14.33 5.91 3.33
C LEU A 40 14.49 4.84 2.26
N ASP A 41 15.70 4.31 2.07
CA ASP A 41 15.96 3.24 1.10
C ASP A 41 15.18 1.97 1.44
N ALA A 42 15.23 1.55 2.71
CA ALA A 42 14.50 0.38 3.18
C ALA A 42 12.97 0.58 3.11
N GLN A 43 12.47 1.79 3.41
CA GLN A 43 11.06 2.12 3.23
C GLN A 43 10.63 2.09 1.76
N THR A 44 11.51 2.53 0.85
CA THR A 44 11.28 2.49 -0.60
C THR A 44 11.25 1.05 -1.11
N GLU A 45 12.20 0.21 -0.69
CA GLU A 45 12.20 -1.22 -1.02
C GLU A 45 10.97 -1.95 -0.48
N ALA A 46 10.55 -1.64 0.75
CA ALA A 46 9.34 -2.18 1.34
C ALA A 46 8.09 -1.77 0.53
N LEU A 47 8.00 -0.51 0.11
CA LEU A 47 6.88 -0.02 -0.71
C LEU A 47 6.85 -0.66 -2.10
N ASP A 48 8.00 -0.85 -2.73
CA ASP A 48 8.12 -1.55 -4.02
C ASP A 48 7.69 -3.01 -3.91
N ALA A 49 8.10 -3.71 -2.84
CA ALA A 49 7.63 -5.06 -2.55
C ALA A 49 6.10 -5.12 -2.36
N LEU A 50 5.54 -4.12 -1.67
CA LEU A 50 4.10 -4.00 -1.48
C LEU A 50 3.36 -3.77 -2.80
N SER A 51 3.84 -2.85 -3.64
CA SER A 51 3.28 -2.58 -4.97
C SER A 51 3.30 -3.83 -5.87
N LYS A 52 4.40 -4.58 -5.87
CA LYS A 52 4.53 -5.86 -6.60
C LYS A 52 3.59 -6.95 -6.09
N ALA A 53 3.32 -6.97 -4.78
CA ALA A 53 2.36 -7.92 -4.21
C ALA A 53 0.92 -7.52 -4.58
N VAL A 54 0.60 -6.23 -4.50
CA VAL A 54 -0.71 -5.68 -4.84
C VAL A 54 -1.06 -5.85 -6.31
N THR A 55 -0.12 -5.62 -7.22
CA THR A 55 -0.33 -5.84 -8.67
C THR A 55 -0.66 -7.29 -9.04
N ARG A 56 -0.35 -8.25 -8.16
CA ARG A 56 -0.74 -9.67 -8.32
C ARG A 56 -2.14 -9.97 -7.78
N LEU A 57 -2.76 -9.04 -7.05
CA LEU A 57 -4.15 -9.16 -6.59
C LEU A 57 -5.11 -8.97 -7.78
N ASN A 58 -6.40 -9.17 -7.50
CA ASN A 58 -7.46 -9.14 -8.50
C ASN A 58 -7.58 -7.78 -9.22
N ALA A 59 -6.99 -7.70 -10.41
CA ALA A 59 -7.03 -6.53 -11.28
C ALA A 59 -8.44 -6.17 -11.81
N SER A 60 -9.43 -7.05 -11.62
CA SER A 60 -10.81 -6.80 -12.06
C SER A 60 -11.62 -5.97 -11.06
N SER A 61 -11.11 -5.72 -9.85
CA SER A 61 -11.82 -4.91 -8.86
C SER A 61 -11.84 -3.43 -9.26
N PRO A 62 -12.99 -2.75 -9.18
CA PRO A 62 -13.07 -1.31 -9.43
C PRO A 62 -12.29 -0.47 -8.40
N PHE A 63 -11.91 -1.07 -7.27
CA PHE A 63 -11.12 -0.43 -6.22
C PHE A 63 -9.61 -0.54 -6.44
N MET A 64 -9.16 -1.39 -7.37
CA MET A 64 -7.73 -1.58 -7.69
C MET A 64 -7.02 -0.27 -8.09
N PRO A 65 -7.59 0.62 -8.93
CA PRO A 65 -6.95 1.89 -9.26
C PRO A 65 -6.76 2.81 -8.04
N VAL A 66 -7.73 2.80 -7.10
CA VAL A 66 -7.66 3.62 -5.87
C VAL A 66 -6.56 3.09 -4.95
N LEU A 67 -6.45 1.78 -4.82
CA LEU A 67 -5.40 1.13 -4.04
C LEU A 67 -4.00 1.47 -4.60
N MET A 68 -3.83 1.40 -5.92
CA MET A 68 -2.57 1.74 -6.60
C MET A 68 -2.23 3.23 -6.45
N ASP A 69 -3.20 4.13 -6.60
CA ASP A 69 -3.02 5.59 -6.43
C ASP A 69 -2.61 5.95 -5.00
N THR A 70 -3.14 5.27 -3.99
CA THR A 70 -2.71 5.45 -2.60
C THR A 70 -1.27 5.01 -2.37
N ILE A 71 -0.87 3.85 -2.91
CA ILE A 71 0.52 3.37 -2.83
C ILE A 71 1.46 4.34 -3.54
N ASP A 72 1.09 4.82 -4.73
CA ASP A 72 1.88 5.78 -5.50
C ASP A 72 2.08 7.11 -4.75
N ARG A 73 1.04 7.60 -4.06
CA ARG A 73 1.16 8.78 -3.18
C ARG A 73 2.15 8.58 -2.04
N HIS A 74 2.19 7.40 -1.42
CA HIS A 74 3.23 7.09 -0.43
C HIS A 74 4.61 7.04 -1.06
N TRP A 75 4.71 6.51 -2.28
CA TRP A 75 5.97 6.45 -3.04
C TRP A 75 6.52 7.85 -3.32
N HIS A 76 5.68 8.76 -3.83
CA HIS A 76 6.04 10.16 -4.02
C HIS A 76 6.38 10.89 -2.71
N ARG A 77 5.71 10.54 -1.61
CA ARG A 77 6.01 11.13 -0.29
C ARG A 77 7.37 10.67 0.25
N LEU A 78 7.73 9.41 0.02
CA LEU A 78 9.03 8.84 0.41
C LEU A 78 10.17 9.33 -0.47
N ALA A 79 9.93 9.52 -1.77
CA ALA A 79 10.89 10.13 -2.70
C ALA A 79 11.22 11.60 -2.35
N GLY A 80 10.41 12.22 -1.48
CA GLY A 80 10.49 13.64 -1.12
C GLY A 80 9.94 14.53 -2.23
N PRO A 81 9.65 15.81 -1.93
CA PRO A 81 9.52 16.78 -3.00
C PRO A 81 10.85 16.78 -3.75
N ALA A 82 10.85 16.38 -5.03
CA ALA A 82 11.93 16.80 -5.91
C ALA A 82 12.01 18.33 -5.76
N ALA A 83 13.15 18.77 -5.22
CA ALA A 83 13.39 20.15 -4.82
C ALA A 83 13.02 21.17 -5.92
#